data_AF-A0A3C0HGB4-F1
#
_entry.id   AF-A0A3C0HGB4-F1
#
_cell.length_a   1.000
_cell.length_b   1.000
_cell.length_c   1.000
_cell.angle_alpha   90.00
_cell.angle_beta   90.00
_cell.angle_gamma   90.00
#
_symmetry.space_group_name_H-M   'P 1'
#
loop_
_entity.id
_entity.type
_entity.pdbx_description
1 polymer ?
#
loop_
_entity_poly.entity_id
_entity_poly.type
_entity_poly.pdbx_seq_one_letter_code
_entity_poly.pdbx_strand_id
1 'polypeptide(L)'
;MTETFDYLFGGSRKAKARRWINPDGTQGGIVAADATLDAALRIPTDAVVWSRASIGDGASIGQGDWFHFAGPFGEHRRLVTAVHSKANGLRWWGGGQNGITTERFIERLTESHRRGEEADDVCREYAHLIGFVTTHPEVVKREAAR
;
A
#
# COMPACT_ATOMS: atom_id res chain seq x y z
N MET A 1 -10.36 3.41 27.97
CA MET A 1 -8.93 3.30 27.59
C MET A 1 -8.71 1.90 27.06
N THR A 2 -8.07 1.73 25.90
CA THR A 2 -7.69 0.38 25.45
C THR A 2 -6.54 -0.11 26.32
N GLU A 3 -6.70 -1.28 26.94
CA GLU A 3 -5.65 -1.89 27.76
C GLU A 3 -4.42 -2.19 26.88
N THR A 4 -3.23 -1.86 27.39
CA THR A 4 -1.98 -2.13 26.70
C THR A 4 -1.12 -3.10 27.50
N PHE A 5 -0.41 -3.98 26.81
CA PHE A 5 0.48 -4.99 27.38
C PHE A 5 1.85 -4.96 26.69
N ASP A 6 2.85 -5.56 27.32
CA ASP A 6 4.16 -5.73 26.71
C ASP A 6 4.13 -6.86 25.68
N TYR A 7 4.59 -6.60 24.46
CA TYR A 7 4.67 -7.61 23.40
C TYR A 7 6.04 -7.61 22.72
N LEU A 8 6.54 -8.80 22.37
CA LEU A 8 7.81 -9.01 21.67
C LEU A 8 7.57 -9.12 20.16
N PHE A 9 7.77 -8.01 19.44
CA PHE A 9 7.65 -7.95 17.99
C PHE A 9 8.85 -8.62 17.33
N GLY A 10 8.60 -9.58 16.44
CA GLY A 10 9.63 -10.26 15.63
C GLY A 10 10.72 -10.95 16.44
N GLY A 11 10.46 -11.30 17.70
CA GLY A 11 11.42 -11.97 18.57
C GLY A 11 12.53 -11.08 19.16
N SER A 12 12.59 -9.78 18.82
CA SER A 12 13.72 -8.92 19.22
C SER A 12 13.33 -7.54 19.77
N ARG A 13 12.10 -7.06 19.54
CA ARG A 13 11.67 -5.71 19.96
C ARG A 13 10.50 -5.76 20.93
N LYS A 14 10.76 -5.48 22.21
CA LYS A 14 9.70 -5.37 23.23
C LYS A 14 9.09 -3.96 23.22
N ALA A 15 7.78 -3.85 23.05
CA ALA A 15 7.06 -2.57 23.06
C ALA A 15 5.62 -2.74 23.57
N LYS A 16 4.95 -1.62 23.89
CA LYS A 16 3.52 -1.63 24.26
C LYS A 16 2.67 -1.98 23.05
N ALA A 17 1.69 -2.85 23.26
CA ALA A 17 0.74 -3.29 22.26
C ALA A 17 -0.67 -3.36 22.84
N ARG A 18 -1.68 -3.46 21.97
CA ARG A 18 -3.09 -3.65 22.31
C ARG A 18 -3.70 -4.73 21.43
N ARG A 19 -4.78 -5.35 21.90
CA ARG A 19 -5.67 -6.14 21.03
C ARG A 19 -6.52 -5.19 20.21
N TRP A 20 -6.53 -5.37 18.90
CA TRP A 20 -7.43 -4.61 18.03
C TRP A 20 -8.86 -5.08 18.21
N ILE A 21 -9.82 -4.17 18.09
CA ILE A 21 -11.24 -4.49 18.03
C ILE A 21 -11.71 -4.05 16.65
N ASN A 22 -12.17 -5.00 15.85
CA ASN A 22 -12.69 -4.74 14.52
C ASN A 22 -14.00 -3.93 14.59
N PRO A 23 -14.41 -3.26 13.51
CA PRO A 23 -15.64 -2.45 13.47
C PRO A 23 -16.92 -3.23 13.84
N ASP A 24 -16.93 -4.55 13.63
CA ASP A 24 -18.04 -5.44 14.00
C ASP A 24 -18.01 -5.89 15.47
N GLY A 25 -17.08 -5.35 16.27
CA GLY A 25 -16.87 -5.71 17.67
C GLY A 25 -16.06 -6.99 17.89
N THR A 26 -15.68 -7.72 16.82
CA THR A 26 -14.84 -8.91 16.96
C THR A 26 -13.42 -8.54 17.34
N GLN A 27 -12.75 -9.42 18.09
CA GLN A 27 -11.34 -9.22 18.40
C GLN A 27 -10.48 -9.43 17.14
N GLY A 28 -9.56 -8.51 16.89
CA GLY A 28 -8.53 -8.62 15.87
C GLY A 28 -7.16 -9.00 16.41
N GLY A 29 -6.13 -8.69 15.62
CA GLY A 29 -4.73 -9.01 15.91
C GLY A 29 -4.08 -8.16 16.99
N ILE A 30 -2.75 -8.26 17.06
CA ILE A 30 -1.91 -7.48 18.00
C ILE A 30 -1.42 -6.23 17.29
N VAL A 31 -1.65 -5.07 17.88
CA VAL A 31 -1.27 -3.77 17.31
C VAL A 31 -0.37 -3.03 18.27
N ALA A 32 0.80 -2.57 17.81
CA ALA A 32 1.65 -1.69 18.62
C ALA A 32 0.90 -0.42 19.03
N ALA A 33 1.10 0.03 20.27
CA ALA A 33 0.36 1.16 20.84
C ALA A 33 0.61 2.49 20.10
N ASP A 34 1.76 2.61 19.42
CA ASP A 34 2.16 3.77 18.62
C ASP A 34 1.88 3.60 17.11
N ALA A 35 1.17 2.55 16.70
CA ALA A 35 0.69 2.42 15.32
C ALA A 35 -0.52 3.33 15.07
N THR A 36 -0.57 3.96 13.90
CA THR A 36 -1.70 4.80 13.46
C THR A 36 -2.51 4.03 12.43
N LEU A 37 -3.73 3.63 12.81
CA LEU A 37 -4.59 2.79 12.00
C LEU A 37 -5.95 3.47 11.82
N ASP A 38 -6.49 3.38 10.62
CA ASP A 38 -7.89 3.75 10.38
C ASP A 38 -8.83 2.87 11.22
N ALA A 39 -9.86 3.49 11.81
CA ALA A 39 -10.79 2.80 12.70
C ALA A 39 -11.65 1.74 11.99
N ALA A 40 -11.82 1.84 10.67
CA ALA A 40 -12.56 0.88 9.85
C ALA A 40 -11.73 -0.37 9.50
N LEU A 41 -10.43 -0.41 9.83
CA LEU A 41 -9.58 -1.55 9.48
C LEU A 41 -10.04 -2.84 10.18
N ARG A 42 -10.13 -3.90 9.39
CA ARG A 42 -10.27 -5.27 9.88
C ARG A 42 -8.88 -5.90 9.99
N ILE A 43 -8.52 -6.33 11.19
CA ILE A 43 -7.23 -6.98 11.47
C ILE A 43 -7.51 -8.43 11.89
N PRO A 44 -7.06 -9.44 11.12
CA PRO A 44 -7.16 -10.85 11.51
C PRO A 44 -6.52 -11.12 12.87
N THR A 45 -7.03 -12.11 13.61
CA THR A 45 -6.59 -12.43 14.97
C THR A 45 -5.13 -12.89 15.07
N ASP A 46 -4.58 -13.42 13.98
CA ASP A 46 -3.21 -13.88 13.81
C ASP A 46 -2.26 -12.80 13.25
N ALA A 47 -2.78 -11.64 12.87
CA ALA A 47 -1.96 -10.54 12.36
C ALA A 47 -1.27 -9.75 13.49
N VAL A 48 -0.08 -9.23 13.17
CA VAL A 48 0.72 -8.37 14.05
C VAL A 48 1.08 -7.08 13.32
N VAL A 49 0.61 -5.94 13.83
CA VAL A 49 0.93 -4.60 13.31
C VAL A 49 2.02 -3.96 14.16
N TRP A 50 3.14 -3.67 13.52
CA TRP A 50 4.36 -3.21 14.17
C TRP A 50 4.32 -1.75 14.57
N SER A 51 5.24 -1.39 15.48
CA SER A 51 5.40 -0.02 15.96
C SER A 51 5.69 0.96 14.83
N ARG A 52 5.00 2.11 14.87
CA ARG A 52 5.01 3.18 13.85
C ARG A 52 4.45 2.78 12.48
N ALA A 53 3.79 1.63 12.35
CA ALA A 53 3.01 1.35 11.16
C ALA A 53 1.91 2.40 11.01
N SER A 54 1.74 2.91 9.78
CA SER A 54 0.64 3.78 9.39
C SER A 54 -0.13 3.11 8.28
N ILE A 55 -1.37 2.70 8.56
CA ILE A 55 -2.24 1.98 7.62
C ILE A 55 -3.53 2.79 7.50
N GLY A 56 -3.72 3.41 6.34
CA GLY A 56 -4.91 4.18 6.02
C GLY A 56 -6.06 3.32 5.50
N ASP A 57 -7.22 3.95 5.33
CA ASP A 57 -8.40 3.33 4.73
C ASP A 57 -8.09 2.72 3.34
N GLY A 58 -8.68 1.56 3.06
CA GLY A 58 -8.50 0.82 1.81
C GLY A 58 -7.11 0.20 1.59
N ALA A 59 -6.18 0.29 2.55
CA ALA A 59 -4.89 -0.37 2.44
C ALA A 59 -5.04 -1.90 2.55
N SER A 60 -4.65 -2.62 1.49
CA SER A 60 -4.70 -4.08 1.45
C SER A 60 -3.50 -4.62 0.69
N ILE A 61 -2.61 -5.32 1.41
CA ILE A 61 -1.54 -6.15 0.85
C ILE A 61 -1.63 -7.48 1.58
N GLY A 62 -2.16 -8.48 0.90
CA GLY A 62 -2.39 -9.81 1.43
C GLY A 62 -1.15 -10.70 1.39
N GLN A 63 -1.21 -11.82 2.11
CA GLN A 63 -0.19 -12.86 2.00
C GLN A 63 -0.15 -13.40 0.56
N GLY A 64 1.04 -13.37 -0.04
CA GLY A 64 1.26 -13.84 -1.41
C GLY A 64 0.97 -12.80 -2.49
N ASP A 65 0.50 -11.60 -2.13
CA ASP A 65 0.46 -10.47 -3.05
C ASP A 65 1.89 -10.05 -3.41
N TRP A 66 2.07 -9.59 -4.64
CA TRP A 66 3.29 -8.92 -5.04
C TRP A 66 3.08 -7.42 -4.84
N PHE A 67 4.05 -6.73 -4.25
CA PHE A 67 3.99 -5.28 -4.15
C PHE A 67 5.35 -4.66 -4.44
N HIS A 68 5.31 -3.44 -4.96
CA HIS A 68 6.48 -2.62 -5.21
C HIS A 68 6.20 -1.19 -4.77
N PHE A 69 7.20 -0.55 -4.19
CA PHE A 69 7.13 0.82 -3.74
C PHE A 69 8.30 1.60 -4.32
N ALA A 70 8.02 2.76 -4.90
CA ALA A 70 9.02 3.59 -5.56
C ALA A 70 8.71 5.08 -5.38
N GLY A 71 9.75 5.89 -5.56
CA GLY A 71 9.69 7.34 -5.54
C GLY A 71 10.98 7.94 -4.97
N PRO A 72 11.05 9.26 -4.85
CA PRO A 72 9.98 10.23 -5.14
C PRO A 72 9.78 10.49 -6.63
N PHE A 73 8.53 10.72 -7.04
CA PHE A 73 8.14 11.03 -8.43
C PHE A 73 7.39 12.36 -8.53
N GLY A 74 7.64 13.07 -9.63
CA GLY A 74 7.00 14.34 -9.95
C GLY A 74 7.30 15.49 -8.98
N GLU A 75 6.70 16.66 -9.27
CA GLU A 75 6.95 17.93 -8.56
C GLU A 75 6.77 17.83 -7.04
N HIS A 76 5.75 17.09 -6.59
CA HIS A 76 5.44 16.92 -5.17
C HIS A 76 6.19 15.76 -4.50
N ARG A 77 7.21 15.19 -5.15
CA ARG A 77 8.06 14.11 -4.61
C ARG A 77 7.25 12.94 -4.04
N ARG A 78 6.25 12.48 -4.80
CA ARG A 78 5.27 11.51 -4.34
C ARG A 78 5.82 10.09 -4.35
N LEU A 79 5.35 9.30 -3.40
CA LEU A 79 5.61 7.87 -3.34
C LEU A 79 4.46 7.13 -4.03
N VAL A 80 4.81 6.06 -4.74
CA VAL A 80 3.88 5.25 -5.51
C VAL A 80 4.02 3.80 -5.08
N THR A 81 2.88 3.16 -4.83
CA THR A 81 2.79 1.74 -4.52
C THR A 81 2.05 1.03 -5.63
N ALA A 82 2.63 -0.03 -6.17
CA ALA A 82 1.97 -1.00 -7.02
C ALA A 82 1.72 -2.28 -6.22
N VAL A 83 0.51 -2.84 -6.30
CA VAL A 83 0.16 -4.11 -5.68
C VAL A 83 -0.53 -4.98 -6.71
N HIS A 84 -0.01 -6.17 -6.95
CA HIS A 84 -0.71 -7.22 -7.67
C HIS A 84 -1.28 -8.22 -6.66
N SER A 85 -2.61 -8.29 -6.60
CA SER A 85 -3.34 -9.26 -5.77
C SER A 85 -4.13 -10.24 -6.63
N LYS A 86 -4.44 -11.42 -6.08
CA LYS A 86 -5.31 -12.40 -6.78
C LYS A 86 -6.71 -11.85 -7.04
N ALA A 87 -7.24 -11.05 -6.12
CA ALA A 87 -8.60 -10.52 -6.21
C ALA A 87 -8.73 -9.39 -7.24
N ASN A 88 -7.74 -8.49 -7.30
CA ASN A 88 -7.88 -7.23 -8.04
C ASN A 88 -6.93 -7.09 -9.24
N GLY A 89 -6.01 -8.03 -9.45
CA GLY A 89 -4.89 -7.85 -10.39
C GLY A 89 -3.96 -6.72 -9.96
N LEU A 90 -3.19 -6.18 -10.89
CA LEU A 90 -2.32 -5.01 -10.65
C LEU A 90 -3.13 -3.73 -10.40
N ARG A 91 -2.81 -3.05 -9.30
CA ARG A 91 -3.41 -1.79 -8.84
C ARG A 91 -2.35 -0.81 -8.32
N TRP A 92 -2.66 0.48 -8.42
CA TRP A 92 -1.76 1.58 -8.09
C TRP A 92 -2.31 2.52 -7.02
N TRP A 93 -1.43 2.96 -6.13
CA TRP A 93 -1.67 3.99 -5.12
C TRP A 93 -0.59 5.07 -5.23
N GLY A 94 -1.00 6.33 -5.27
CA GLY A 94 -0.07 7.47 -5.34
C GLY A 94 -0.80 8.78 -5.62
N GLY A 95 -0.38 9.87 -4.97
CA GLY A 95 -0.92 11.21 -5.24
C GLY A 95 -2.43 11.36 -5.07
N GLY A 96 -3.01 10.75 -4.03
CA GLY A 96 -4.46 10.75 -3.75
C GLY A 96 -5.26 9.78 -4.63
N GLN A 97 -4.60 9.00 -5.48
CA GLN A 97 -5.22 7.93 -6.26
C GLN A 97 -5.10 6.63 -5.48
N ASN A 98 -6.21 5.90 -5.33
CA ASN A 98 -6.30 4.73 -4.47
C ASN A 98 -6.81 3.53 -5.28
N GLY A 99 -5.97 2.51 -5.43
CA GLY A 99 -6.36 1.21 -5.98
C GLY A 99 -6.88 1.26 -7.42
N ILE A 100 -6.28 2.09 -8.28
CA ILE A 100 -6.70 2.23 -9.68
C ILE A 100 -5.95 1.26 -10.60
N THR A 101 -6.52 0.98 -11.79
CA THR A 101 -5.86 0.14 -12.79
C THR A 101 -4.67 0.86 -13.45
N THR A 102 -3.80 0.12 -14.12
CA THR A 102 -2.67 0.69 -14.88
C THR A 102 -3.17 1.64 -15.97
N GLU A 103 -4.23 1.28 -16.68
CA GLU A 103 -4.84 2.11 -17.73
C GLU A 103 -5.34 3.42 -17.14
N ARG A 104 -6.07 3.35 -16.02
CA ARG A 104 -6.59 4.54 -15.34
C ARG A 104 -5.47 5.42 -14.79
N PHE A 105 -4.35 4.82 -14.37
CA PHE A 105 -3.20 5.55 -13.88
C PHE A 105 -2.53 6.33 -15.02
N ILE A 106 -2.36 5.70 -16.19
CA ILE A 106 -1.85 6.35 -17.41
C ILE A 106 -2.76 7.49 -17.84
N GLU A 107 -4.08 7.27 -17.93
CA GLU A 107 -5.06 8.31 -18.30
C GLU A 107 -4.90 9.55 -17.42
N ARG A 108 -4.85 9.37 -16.10
CA ARG A 108 -4.74 10.48 -15.15
C ARG A 108 -3.41 11.19 -15.24
N LEU A 109 -2.31 10.47 -15.48
CA LEU A 109 -0.99 11.09 -15.70
C LEU A 109 -1.03 12.01 -16.93
N THR A 110 -1.64 11.55 -18.03
CA THR A 110 -1.80 12.33 -19.26
C THR A 110 -2.74 13.53 -19.08
N GLU A 111 -3.83 13.39 -18.32
CA GLU A 111 -4.74 14.49 -18.02
C GLU A 111 -4.11 15.57 -17.15
N SER A 112 -3.33 15.17 -16.14
CA SER A 112 -2.78 16.10 -15.12
C SER A 112 -1.60 16.93 -15.62
N HIS A 113 -0.91 16.50 -16.68
CA HIS A 113 0.33 17.11 -17.16
C HIS A 113 0.19 17.68 -18.57
N ARG A 114 -0.92 18.35 -18.89
CA ARG A 114 -1.08 18.99 -20.20
C ARG A 114 -0.23 20.28 -20.31
N ARG A 115 0.85 20.14 -21.10
CA ARG A 115 1.73 21.15 -21.75
C ARG A 115 2.82 21.80 -20.89
N GLY A 116 4.08 21.51 -21.25
CA GLY A 116 5.33 22.10 -20.78
C GLY A 116 6.46 21.05 -20.76
N GLU A 117 7.74 21.43 -20.86
CA GLU A 117 8.86 20.47 -20.80
C GLU A 117 8.92 19.72 -19.46
N GLU A 118 8.62 20.39 -18.36
CA GLU A 118 8.55 19.78 -17.02
C GLU A 118 7.44 18.72 -16.92
N ALA A 119 6.30 18.95 -17.58
CA ALA A 119 5.22 17.98 -17.67
C ALA A 119 5.65 16.69 -18.41
N ASP A 120 6.48 16.83 -19.45
CA ASP A 120 6.99 15.69 -20.22
C ASP A 120 7.99 14.84 -19.40
N ASP A 121 8.83 15.47 -18.58
CA ASP A 121 9.77 14.77 -17.70
C ASP A 121 9.05 13.99 -16.60
N VAL A 122 8.04 14.59 -15.95
CA VAL A 122 7.22 13.88 -14.96
C VAL A 122 6.50 12.70 -15.61
N CYS A 123 5.89 12.88 -16.78
CA CYS A 123 5.28 11.76 -17.51
C CYS A 123 6.28 10.64 -17.82
N ARG A 124 7.53 10.99 -18.17
CA ARG A 124 8.60 10.01 -18.45
C ARG A 124 9.01 9.23 -17.20
N GLU A 125 9.15 9.88 -16.06
CA GLU A 125 9.44 9.21 -14.79
C GLU A 125 8.40 8.14 -14.45
N TYR A 126 7.11 8.50 -14.52
CA TYR A 126 6.04 7.55 -14.26
C TYR A 126 5.95 6.45 -15.33
N ALA A 127 6.25 6.77 -16.60
CA ALA A 127 6.31 5.77 -17.67
C ALA A 127 7.41 4.71 -17.40
N HIS A 128 8.58 5.12 -16.90
CA HIS A 128 9.64 4.19 -16.50
C HIS A 128 9.20 3.28 -15.35
N LEU A 129 8.53 3.83 -14.33
CA LEU A 129 7.98 3.04 -13.24
C LEU A 129 6.96 2.01 -13.74
N ILE A 130 6.01 2.45 -14.57
CA ILE A 130 4.98 1.59 -15.14
C ILE A 130 5.62 0.48 -15.96
N GLY A 131 6.61 0.81 -16.80
CA GLY A 131 7.38 -0.17 -17.57
C GLY A 131 8.08 -1.19 -16.67
N PHE A 132 8.77 -0.73 -15.63
CA PHE A 132 9.44 -1.62 -14.67
C PHE A 132 8.46 -2.59 -13.99
N VAL A 133 7.33 -2.08 -13.49
CA VAL A 133 6.33 -2.90 -12.78
C VAL A 133 5.63 -3.88 -13.72
N THR A 134 5.19 -3.42 -14.90
CA THR A 134 4.43 -4.26 -15.84
C THR A 134 5.28 -5.31 -16.54
N THR A 135 6.60 -5.12 -16.61
CA THR A 135 7.55 -6.11 -17.14
C THR A 135 8.19 -6.97 -16.05
N HIS A 136 7.88 -6.74 -14.77
CA HIS A 136 8.42 -7.55 -13.68
C HIS A 136 8.00 -9.03 -13.85
N PRO A 137 8.93 -10.01 -13.80
CA PRO A 137 8.63 -11.40 -14.12
C PRO A 137 7.46 -11.99 -13.33
N GLU A 138 7.36 -11.67 -12.04
CA GLU A 138 6.25 -12.15 -11.20
C GLU A 138 4.91 -11.48 -11.55
N VAL A 139 4.92 -10.22 -11.98
CA VAL A 139 3.69 -9.53 -12.41
C VAL A 139 3.20 -10.14 -13.72
N VAL A 140 4.12 -10.31 -14.69
CA VAL A 140 3.81 -10.94 -15.99
C VAL A 140 3.23 -12.34 -15.80
N LYS A 141 3.85 -13.19 -14.97
CA LYS A 141 3.33 -14.53 -14.68
C LYS A 141 1.93 -14.51 -14.07
N ARG A 142 1.69 -13.59 -13.13
CA ARG A 142 0.42 -13.52 -12.39
C ARG A 142 -0.73 -13.00 -13.25
N GLU A 143 -0.48 -12.00 -14.09
CA GLU A 143 -1.46 -11.49 -15.04
C GLU A 143 -1.78 -12.54 -16.13
N ALA A 144 -0.81 -13.36 -16.53
CA ALA A 144 -1.05 -14.45 -17.49
C ALA A 144 -1.85 -15.64 -16.92
N ALA A 145 -1.86 -15.80 -15.59
CA ALA A 145 -2.56 -16.87 -14.88
C ALA A 145 -3.96 -16.49 -14.40
N ARG A 146 -4.41 -15.28 -14.72
CA ARG A 146 -5.69 -14.69 -14.31
C ARG A 146 -6.77 -14.90 -15.36
#